data_AF-A0A392NP38-F1
#
_entry.id   AF-A0A392NP38-F1
#
_cell.length_a   1.000
_cell.length_b   1.000
_cell.length_c   1.000
_cell.angle_alpha   90.00
_cell.angle_beta   90.00
_cell.angle_gamma   90.00
#
_symmetry.space_group_name_H-M   'P 1'
#
loop_
_entity.id
_entity.type
_entity.pdbx_description
1 polymer ?
#
loop_
_entity_poly.entity_id
_entity_poly.type
_entity_poly.pdbx_seq_one_letter_code
_entity_poly.pdbx_strand_id
1 'polypeptide(L)'
;MVYVRQTIVSDASTAMSRAVCIATRYSAVRRQFGASNGGLESQVIDYKTQQARLFPLLASAYAFRFVGEWLKWLYTDVMKRLQANDFSTLPEAHACTAGLKSLTTSATAVCDY
;
A
#
# COMPACT_ATOMS: atom_id res chain seq x y z
N MET A 1 -18.44 -5.60 11.69
CA MET A 1 -17.13 -6.03 11.13
C MET A 1 -16.52 -5.07 10.10
N VAL A 2 -17.15 -3.93 9.76
CA VAL A 2 -16.60 -2.97 8.77
C VAL A 2 -15.41 -2.17 9.32
N TYR A 3 -15.50 -1.69 10.57
CA TYR A 3 -14.44 -0.91 11.22
C TYR A 3 -13.08 -1.63 11.28
N VAL A 4 -13.06 -2.87 11.77
CA VAL A 4 -11.82 -3.67 11.88
C VAL A 4 -11.15 -3.90 10.52
N ARG A 5 -11.94 -4.06 9.45
CA ARG A 5 -11.38 -4.20 8.11
C ARG A 5 -10.78 -2.89 7.60
N GLN A 6 -11.39 -1.76 7.92
CA GLN A 6 -10.86 -0.43 7.61
C GLN A 6 -9.53 -0.17 8.32
N THR A 7 -9.38 -0.56 9.59
CA THR A 7 -8.11 -0.42 10.31
C THR A 7 -7.03 -1.29 9.69
N ILE A 8 -7.33 -2.55 9.34
CA ILE A 8 -6.38 -3.46 8.68
C ILE A 8 -5.86 -2.88 7.34
N VAL A 9 -6.73 -2.26 6.54
CA VAL A 9 -6.32 -1.60 5.28
C VAL A 9 -5.36 -0.43 5.54
N SER A 10 -5.61 0.33 6.60
CA SER A 10 -4.74 1.45 7.00
C SER A 10 -3.37 0.95 7.52
N ASP A 11 -3.37 -0.17 8.25
CA ASP A 11 -2.17 -0.82 8.74
C ASP A 11 -1.31 -1.38 7.58
N ALA A 12 -1.95 -1.92 6.54
CA ALA A 12 -1.26 -2.38 5.33
C ALA A 12 -0.49 -1.25 4.64
N SER A 13 -1.10 -0.06 4.47
CA SER A 13 -0.40 1.13 3.96
C SER A 13 0.81 1.50 4.83
N THR A 14 0.66 1.46 6.15
CA THR A 14 1.73 1.81 7.09
C THR A 14 2.90 0.82 7.01
N ALA A 15 2.61 -0.48 6.99
CA ALA A 15 3.62 -1.52 6.86
C ALA A 15 4.37 -1.41 5.52
N MET A 16 3.65 -1.26 4.40
CA MET A 16 4.24 -1.08 3.07
C MET A 16 5.12 0.17 3.01
N SER A 17 4.65 1.30 3.55
CA SER A 17 5.39 2.56 3.57
C SER A 17 6.73 2.42 4.31
N ARG A 18 6.75 1.69 5.43
CA ARG A 18 7.98 1.44 6.21
C ARG A 18 8.99 0.60 5.42
N ALA A 19 8.54 -0.48 4.79
CA ALA A 19 9.39 -1.35 3.97
C ALA A 19 9.97 -0.59 2.77
N VAL A 20 9.13 0.13 2.02
CA VAL A 20 9.54 0.93 0.87
C VAL A 20 10.50 2.05 1.27
N CYS A 21 10.30 2.69 2.43
CA CYS A 21 11.20 3.73 2.94
C CYS A 21 12.63 3.19 3.13
N ILE A 22 12.76 2.03 3.76
CA ILE A 22 14.06 1.37 3.97
C ILE A 22 14.69 1.00 2.62
N ALA A 23 13.93 0.31 1.76
CA ALA A 23 14.41 -0.15 0.46
C ALA A 23 14.86 1.00 -0.44
N THR A 24 14.11 2.11 -0.47
CA THR A 24 14.43 3.31 -1.27
C THR A 24 15.70 3.98 -0.78
N ARG A 25 15.82 4.23 0.53
CA ARG A 25 17.01 4.86 1.11
C ARG A 25 18.25 4.00 0.91
N TYR A 26 18.14 2.69 1.15
CA TYR A 26 19.25 1.77 0.92
C TYR A 26 19.63 1.72 -0.56
N SER A 27 18.66 1.64 -1.47
CA SER A 27 18.93 1.58 -2.91
C SER A 27 19.59 2.85 -3.45
N ALA A 28 19.32 4.01 -2.83
CA ALA A 28 19.97 5.26 -3.16
C ALA A 28 21.40 5.36 -2.59
N VAL A 29 21.79 4.59 -1.57
CA VAL A 29 23.16 4.63 -1.03
C VAL A 29 24.02 3.50 -1.59
N ARG A 30 23.44 2.30 -1.74
CA ARG A 30 24.14 1.12 -2.22
C ARG A 30 24.54 1.33 -3.67
N ARG A 31 25.84 1.19 -3.92
CA ARG A 31 26.44 1.14 -5.25
C ARG A 31 26.93 -0.29 -5.50
N GLN A 32 26.69 -0.78 -6.71
CA GLN A 32 27.16 -2.12 -7.13
C GLN A 32 27.14 -2.24 -8.65
N PHE A 33 28.21 -2.76 -9.23
CA PHE A 33 28.40 -2.88 -10.68
C PHE A 33 28.44 -1.50 -11.38
N GLY A 34 28.51 -1.52 -12.72
CA GLY A 34 28.42 -0.31 -13.54
C GLY A 34 29.62 0.64 -13.47
N ALA A 35 30.67 0.30 -12.71
CA ALA A 35 31.92 1.06 -12.74
C ALA A 35 32.57 0.95 -14.12
N SER A 36 32.73 2.07 -14.81
CA SER A 36 33.60 2.16 -15.99
C SER A 36 35.02 2.50 -15.54
N ASN A 37 36.00 1.71 -15.97
CA ASN A 37 37.44 1.97 -15.81
C ASN A 37 37.90 2.35 -14.39
N GLY A 38 37.40 1.66 -13.36
CA GLY A 38 37.80 1.91 -11.96
C GLY A 38 37.13 3.13 -11.31
N GLY A 39 36.11 3.72 -11.98
CA GLY A 39 35.28 4.77 -11.41
C GLY A 39 34.31 4.28 -10.32
N LEU A 40 33.58 5.23 -9.73
CA LEU A 40 32.52 4.94 -8.77
C LEU A 40 31.44 4.06 -9.40
N GLU A 41 31.05 3.00 -8.70
CA GLU A 41 29.92 2.13 -9.08
C GLU A 41 28.59 2.91 -9.11
N SER A 42 27.67 2.45 -9.97
CA SER A 42 26.32 3.04 -10.08
C SER A 42 25.47 2.71 -8.86
N GLN A 43 24.58 3.63 -8.48
CA GLN A 43 23.60 3.36 -7.41
C GLN A 43 22.62 2.30 -7.89
N VAL A 44 22.25 1.36 -7.03
CA VAL A 44 21.39 0.26 -7.46
C VAL A 44 19.99 0.74 -7.86
N ILE A 45 19.53 1.87 -7.31
CA ILE A 45 18.24 2.50 -7.69
C ILE A 45 18.21 3.00 -9.15
N ASP A 46 19.36 3.16 -9.81
CA ASP A 46 19.42 3.64 -11.19
C ASP A 46 19.07 2.54 -12.21
N TYR A 47 19.15 1.27 -11.79
CA TYR A 47 18.81 0.15 -12.65
C TYR A 47 17.29 0.00 -12.82
N LYS A 48 16.86 -0.17 -14.07
CA LYS A 48 15.43 -0.35 -14.41
C LYS A 48 14.79 -1.55 -13.72
N THR A 49 15.55 -2.62 -13.50
CA THR A 49 15.08 -3.78 -12.73
C THR A 49 14.76 -3.42 -11.28
N GLN A 50 15.62 -2.63 -10.61
CA GLN A 50 15.38 -2.17 -9.25
C GLN A 50 14.19 -1.20 -9.19
N GLN A 51 14.10 -0.27 -10.14
CA GLN A 51 12.97 0.66 -10.25
C GLN A 51 11.64 -0.08 -10.48
N ALA A 52 11.62 -1.06 -11.38
CA ALA A 52 10.43 -1.84 -11.70
C ALA A 52 9.91 -2.65 -10.51
N ARG A 53 10.80 -3.09 -9.60
CA ARG A 53 10.39 -3.80 -8.37
C ARG A 53 10.00 -2.85 -7.24
N LEU A 54 10.66 -1.71 -7.10
CA LEU A 54 10.47 -0.81 -5.95
C LEU A 54 9.38 0.25 -6.17
N PHE A 55 9.34 0.89 -7.33
CA PHE A 55 8.45 2.04 -7.55
C PHE A 55 6.95 1.66 -7.57
N PRO A 56 6.54 0.49 -8.09
CA PRO A 56 5.14 0.05 -7.94
C PRO A 56 4.73 -0.14 -6.48
N LEU A 57 5.64 -0.61 -5.61
CA LEU A 57 5.35 -0.75 -4.18
C LEU A 57 5.24 0.61 -3.50
N LEU A 58 6.07 1.59 -3.89
CA LEU A 58 5.93 2.98 -3.44
C LEU A 58 4.58 3.56 -3.85
N ALA A 59 4.17 3.39 -5.11
CA ALA A 59 2.87 3.83 -5.59
C ALA A 59 1.72 3.15 -4.81
N SER A 60 1.84 1.84 -4.57
CA SER A 60 0.87 1.05 -3.82
C SER A 60 0.73 1.53 -2.37
N ALA A 61 1.81 1.94 -1.71
CA ALA A 61 1.77 2.47 -0.35
C ALA A 61 0.86 3.70 -0.23
N TYR A 62 0.93 4.61 -1.21
CA TYR A 62 0.07 5.79 -1.30
C TYR A 62 -1.34 5.44 -1.73
N ALA A 63 -1.52 4.55 -2.71
CA ALA A 63 -2.84 4.08 -3.11
C ALA A 63 -3.61 3.46 -1.92
N PHE A 64 -2.91 2.65 -1.11
CA PHE A 64 -3.46 2.03 0.09
C PHE A 64 -3.80 3.07 1.17
N ARG A 65 -3.00 4.15 1.27
CA ARG A 65 -3.32 5.26 2.17
C ARG A 65 -4.63 5.91 1.78
N PHE A 66 -4.79 6.28 0.51
CA PHE A 66 -5.98 6.98 0.02
C PHE A 66 -7.25 6.12 0.13
N VAL A 67 -7.17 4.84 -0.22
CA VAL A 67 -8.33 3.95 -0.05
C VAL A 67 -8.65 3.71 1.43
N GLY A 68 -7.65 3.71 2.33
CA GLY A 68 -7.88 3.67 3.78
C GLY A 68 -8.64 4.89 4.31
N GLU A 69 -8.33 6.09 3.80
CA GLU A 69 -9.06 7.32 4.10
C GLU A 69 -10.48 7.29 3.55
N TRP A 70 -10.67 6.80 2.32
CA TRP A 70 -11.99 6.59 1.75
C TRP A 70 -12.82 5.58 2.56
N LEU A 71 -12.23 4.47 3.02
CA LEU A 71 -12.92 3.51 3.88
C LEU A 71 -13.34 4.10 5.23
N LYS A 72 -12.58 5.06 5.76
CA LYS A 72 -12.96 5.80 6.98
C LYS A 72 -14.20 6.67 6.73
N TRP A 73 -14.26 7.32 5.57
CA TRP A 73 -15.47 8.03 5.14
C TRP A 73 -16.65 7.07 4.97
N LEU A 74 -16.48 5.96 4.24
CA LEU A 74 -17.52 4.96 4.01
C LEU A 74 -18.08 4.39 5.32
N TYR A 75 -17.20 4.07 6.28
CA TYR A 75 -17.61 3.62 7.60
C TYR A 75 -18.52 4.65 8.30
N THR A 76 -18.15 5.93 8.21
CA THR A 76 -18.92 7.02 8.81
C THR A 76 -20.29 7.19 8.13
N ASP A 77 -20.33 7.09 6.79
CA ASP A 77 -21.58 7.16 6.02
C ASP A 77 -22.54 6.01 6.36
N VAL A 78 -22.02 4.77 6.35
CA VAL A 78 -22.79 3.58 6.71
C VAL A 78 -23.32 3.68 8.15
N MET A 79 -22.52 4.17 9.10
CA MET A 79 -22.99 4.35 10.48
C MET A 79 -24.11 5.39 10.60
N LYS A 80 -24.05 6.48 9.84
CA LYS A 80 -25.14 7.48 9.79
C LYS A 80 -26.43 6.89 9.20
N ARG A 81 -26.32 6.10 8.13
CA ARG A 81 -27.48 5.43 7.50
C ARG A 81 -28.11 4.40 8.42
N LEU A 82 -27.29 3.63 9.13
CA LEU A 82 -27.76 2.66 10.12
C LEU A 82 -28.55 3.32 11.25
N GLN A 83 -28.14 4.52 11.71
CA GLN A 83 -28.91 5.29 12.70
C GLN A 83 -30.28 5.72 12.17
N ALA A 84 -30.42 5.90 10.85
CA ALA A 84 -31.68 6.20 10.18
C ALA A 84 -32.47 4.94 9.77
N ASN A 85 -32.06 3.74 10.21
CA ASN A 85 -32.61 2.44 9.79
C ASN A 85 -32.54 2.17 8.27
N ASP A 86 -31.59 2.81 7.56
CA ASP A 86 -31.28 2.51 6.16
C ASP A 86 -30.17 1.45 6.09
N PHE A 87 -30.52 0.26 5.61
CA PHE A 87 -29.61 -0.88 5.45
C PHE A 87 -29.21 -1.13 3.98
N SER A 88 -29.64 -0.28 3.04
CA SER A 88 -29.49 -0.51 1.60
C SER A 88 -28.02 -0.64 1.15
N THR A 89 -27.10 0.12 1.75
CA THR A 89 -25.68 0.15 1.39
C THR A 89 -24.83 -0.88 2.15
N LEU A 90 -25.41 -1.59 3.11
CA LEU A 90 -24.70 -2.52 3.98
C LEU A 90 -24.08 -3.71 3.21
N PRO A 91 -24.76 -4.35 2.22
CA PRO A 91 -24.17 -5.44 1.45
C PRO A 91 -22.93 -5.01 0.67
N GLU A 92 -22.98 -3.84 0.02
CA GLU A 92 -21.86 -3.28 -0.72
C GLU A 92 -20.69 -2.96 0.21
N ALA A 93 -20.95 -2.28 1.33
CA ALA A 93 -19.92 -1.96 2.31
C ALA A 93 -19.21 -3.23 2.84
N HIS A 94 -19.94 -4.32 3.06
CA HIS A 94 -19.36 -5.59 3.46
C HIS A 94 -18.48 -6.22 2.37
N ALA A 95 -18.93 -6.22 1.12
CA ALA A 95 -18.18 -6.75 -0.01
C ALA A 95 -16.89 -5.94 -0.25
N CYS A 96 -17.00 -4.61 -0.35
CA CYS A 96 -15.87 -3.71 -0.56
C CYS A 96 -14.83 -3.84 0.55
N THR A 97 -15.24 -3.80 1.82
CA THR A 97 -14.28 -3.91 2.94
C THR A 97 -13.64 -5.28 3.05
N ALA A 98 -14.34 -6.37 2.69
CA ALA A 98 -13.74 -7.71 2.65
C ALA A 98 -12.68 -7.81 1.54
N GLY A 99 -13.04 -7.37 0.31
CA GLY A 99 -12.15 -7.40 -0.83
C GLY A 99 -10.91 -6.54 -0.63
N LEU A 100 -11.09 -5.29 -0.19
CA LEU A 100 -9.97 -4.37 0.06
C LEU A 100 -9.05 -4.85 1.16
N LYS A 101 -9.59 -5.42 2.25
CA LYS A 101 -8.76 -6.06 3.29
C LYS A 101 -7.92 -7.16 2.65
N SER A 102 -8.52 -8.06 1.87
CA SER A 102 -7.80 -9.17 1.25
C SER A 102 -6.71 -8.65 0.31
N LEU A 103 -7.06 -7.78 -0.63
CA LEU A 103 -6.15 -7.24 -1.65
C LEU A 103 -4.94 -6.53 -1.02
N THR A 104 -5.19 -5.59 -0.11
CA THR A 104 -4.12 -4.77 0.48
C THR A 104 -3.19 -5.58 1.37
N THR A 105 -3.72 -6.52 2.16
CA THR A 105 -2.88 -7.39 2.99
C THR A 105 -2.03 -8.35 2.16
N SER A 106 -2.59 -8.97 1.12
CA SER A 106 -1.83 -9.85 0.21
C SER A 106 -0.72 -9.08 -0.52
N ALA A 107 -1.04 -7.94 -1.14
CA ALA A 107 -0.06 -7.12 -1.85
C ALA A 107 1.02 -6.52 -0.93
N THR A 108 0.72 -6.31 0.35
CA THR A 108 1.70 -5.83 1.33
C THR A 108 2.65 -6.92 1.81
N ALA A 109 2.16 -8.15 1.97
CA ALA A 109 2.98 -9.26 2.43
C ALA A 109 3.81 -9.87 1.31
N VAL A 110 3.21 -10.02 0.13
CA VAL A 110 3.77 -10.70 -1.02
C VAL A 110 4.25 -9.62 -1.99
N CYS A 111 5.53 -9.24 -1.88
CA CYS A 111 6.22 -8.37 -2.85
C CYS A 111 6.46 -9.11 -4.18
N ASP A 112 5.45 -9.77 -4.76
CA ASP A 112 5.59 -10.53 -6.01
C ASP A 112 5.39 -9.62 -7.21
N TYR A 113 6.51 -9.10 -7.73
CA TYR A 113 6.73 -8.74 -9.13
C TYR A 113 8.18 -9.05 -9.54
#